data_AF-A0A8I0E3F1-F1
#
_entry.id   AF-A0A8I0E3F1-F1
#
_cell.length_a   1.000
_cell.length_b   1.000
_cell.length_c   1.000
_cell.angle_alpha   90.00
_cell.angle_beta   90.00
_cell.angle_gamma   90.00
#
_symmetry.space_group_name_H-M   'P 1'
#
loop_
_entity.id
_entity.type
_entity.pdbx_description
1 polymer ?
#
loop_
_entity_poly.entity_id
_entity_poly.type
_entity_poly.pdbx_seq_one_letter_code
_entity_poly.pdbx_strand_id
1 'polypeptide(L)'
;MRAEFRVYGHIAAASESIISQIAQIVADYEITRQADGSLDFVHEGLWRDVESDLHAIREVLGTTGRGVVDVIDHAEWRMTRYFLENGAIRAVPIHLDHALDTAYRSEIGVDHA
;
A
#
# COMPACT_ATOMS: atom_id res chain seq x y z
N MET A 1 0.34 -8.20 21.91
CA MET A 1 0.81 -6.81 21.75
C MET A 1 0.33 -6.37 20.38
N ARG A 2 -0.42 -5.27 20.27
CA ARG A 2 -0.86 -4.76 18.97
C ARG A 2 0.38 -4.21 18.27
N ALA A 3 0.64 -4.59 17.01
CA ALA A 3 1.79 -4.05 16.30
C ALA A 3 1.66 -2.53 16.17
N GLU A 4 2.72 -1.81 16.54
CA GLU A 4 2.72 -0.35 16.60
C GLU A 4 2.68 0.25 15.20
N PHE A 5 3.25 -0.44 14.21
CA PHE A 5 3.39 0.04 12.85
C PHE A 5 2.93 -1.04 11.86
N ARG A 6 2.10 -0.64 10.88
CA ARG A 6 1.64 -1.53 9.81
C ARG A 6 1.74 -0.87 8.44
N VAL A 7 2.09 -1.66 7.44
CA VAL A 7 2.16 -1.25 6.05
C VAL A 7 1.41 -2.26 5.20
N TYR A 8 0.52 -1.78 4.35
CA TYR A 8 -0.19 -2.58 3.36
C TYR A 8 0.02 -1.97 1.98
N GLY A 9 0.65 -2.70 1.08
CA GLY A 9 0.90 -2.27 -0.28
C GLY A 9 0.19 -3.15 -1.30
N HIS A 10 -0.33 -2.52 -2.34
CA HIS A 10 -0.85 -3.15 -3.55
C HIS A 10 -0.26 -2.45 -4.77
N ILE A 11 0.44 -3.20 -5.63
CA ILE A 11 1.08 -2.67 -6.84
C ILE A 11 0.58 -3.42 -8.07
N ALA A 12 0.07 -2.67 -9.03
CA ALA A 12 -0.29 -3.15 -10.35
C ALA A 12 0.70 -2.59 -11.38
N ALA A 13 1.34 -3.48 -12.14
CA ALA A 13 2.32 -3.09 -13.16
C ALA A 13 2.08 -3.79 -14.49
N ALA A 14 2.64 -3.24 -15.56
CA ALA A 14 2.44 -3.73 -16.92
C ALA A 14 3.24 -5.02 -17.24
N SER A 15 4.20 -5.41 -16.40
CA SER A 15 5.02 -6.59 -16.66
C SER A 15 5.49 -7.31 -15.39
N GLU A 16 5.64 -8.62 -15.51
CA GLU A 16 6.18 -9.51 -14.46
C GLU A 16 7.62 -9.14 -14.05
N SER A 17 8.41 -8.56 -14.97
CA SER A 17 9.76 -8.08 -14.67
C SER A 17 9.75 -6.89 -13.70
N ILE A 18 8.79 -5.98 -13.82
CA ILE A 18 8.60 -4.86 -12.89
C ILE A 18 8.18 -5.40 -11.52
N ILE A 19 7.18 -6.30 -11.50
CA ILE A 19 6.69 -6.92 -10.26
C ILE A 19 7.81 -7.65 -9.53
N SER A 20 8.62 -8.41 -10.24
CA SER A 20 9.74 -9.14 -9.65
C SER A 20 10.83 -8.23 -9.07
N GLN A 21 11.13 -7.09 -9.71
CA GLN A 21 12.04 -6.08 -9.16
C GLN A 21 11.47 -5.44 -7.90
N ILE A 22 10.17 -5.10 -7.90
CA ILE A 22 9.49 -4.54 -6.74
C ILE A 22 9.49 -5.54 -5.58
N ALA A 23 9.24 -6.83 -5.84
CA ALA A 23 9.31 -7.87 -4.82
C ALA A 23 10.71 -8.00 -4.17
N GLN A 24 11.79 -7.61 -4.85
CA GLN A 24 13.12 -7.54 -4.24
C GLN A 24 13.29 -6.32 -3.31
N ILE A 25 12.66 -5.19 -3.65
CA ILE A 25 12.67 -3.99 -2.80
C ILE A 25 11.97 -4.29 -1.47
N VAL A 26 10.80 -4.94 -1.54
CA VAL A 26 10.00 -5.30 -0.36
C VAL A 26 10.28 -6.72 0.15
N ALA A 27 11.48 -7.27 -0.08
CA ALA A 27 11.78 -8.68 0.23
C ALA A 27 11.60 -9.08 1.71
N ASP A 28 11.72 -8.11 2.63
CA ASP A 28 11.50 -8.33 4.07
C ASP A 28 10.04 -8.15 4.51
N TYR A 29 9.14 -7.88 3.56
CA TYR A 29 7.70 -7.88 3.79
C TYR A 29 7.14 -9.28 3.52
N GLU A 30 5.96 -9.57 4.06
CA GLU A 30 5.16 -10.69 3.58
C GLU A 30 4.61 -10.34 2.20
N ILE A 31 4.92 -11.13 1.17
CA ILE A 31 4.55 -10.84 -0.22
C ILE A 31 3.54 -11.87 -0.72
N THR A 32 2.49 -11.41 -1.39
CA THR A 32 1.54 -12.24 -2.14
C THR A 32 1.49 -11.80 -3.60
N ARG A 33 1.78 -12.73 -4.52
CA ARG A 33 1.62 -12.51 -5.97
C ARG A 33 0.21 -12.90 -6.38
N GLN A 34 -0.49 -11.97 -7.02
CA GLN A 34 -1.86 -12.17 -7.44
C GLN A 34 -1.94 -12.81 -8.83
N ALA A 35 -3.06 -13.47 -9.11
CA ALA A 35 -3.29 -14.14 -10.40
C ALA A 35 -3.42 -13.15 -11.57
N ASP A 36 -3.77 -11.89 -11.30
CA ASP A 36 -3.86 -10.80 -12.28
C ASP A 36 -2.51 -10.13 -12.59
N GLY A 37 -1.42 -10.62 -11.97
CA GLY A 37 -0.08 -10.06 -12.13
C GLY A 37 0.22 -8.86 -11.23
N SER A 38 -0.64 -8.54 -10.27
CA SER A 38 -0.34 -7.56 -9.22
C SER A 38 0.44 -8.17 -8.04
N LEU A 39 0.98 -7.30 -7.20
CA LEU A 39 1.76 -7.65 -6.01
C LEU A 39 1.16 -7.00 -4.77
N ASP A 40 0.80 -7.81 -3.80
CA ASP A 40 0.50 -7.34 -2.46
C ASP A 40 1.69 -7.56 -1.54
N PHE A 41 1.91 -6.64 -0.61
CA PHE A 41 2.91 -6.80 0.43
C PHE A 41 2.46 -6.23 1.77
N VAL A 42 2.87 -6.86 2.86
CA VAL A 42 2.46 -6.49 4.22
C VAL A 42 3.67 -6.50 5.16
N HIS A 43 3.78 -5.45 5.97
CA HIS A 43 4.69 -5.42 7.12
C HIS A 43 3.88 -5.12 8.37
N GLU A 44 4.03 -5.95 9.38
CA GLU A 44 3.44 -5.75 10.69
C GLU A 44 4.55 -5.85 11.75
N GLY A 45 4.81 -4.78 12.49
CA GLY A 45 5.81 -4.83 13.55
C GLY A 45 6.37 -3.46 13.93
N LEU A 46 7.71 -3.40 14.00
CA LEU A 46 8.45 -2.20 14.35
C LEU A 46 8.43 -1.17 13.22
N TRP A 47 8.79 0.07 13.56
CA TRP A 47 8.97 1.16 12.58
C TRP A 47 9.89 0.74 11.43
N ARG A 48 9.56 1.22 10.23
CA ARG A 48 10.31 0.99 9.01
C ARG A 48 10.36 2.27 8.18
N ASP A 49 11.46 2.47 7.46
CA ASP A 49 11.60 3.57 6.50
C ASP A 49 10.82 3.27 5.21
N VAL A 50 9.50 3.44 5.27
CA VAL A 50 8.60 3.19 4.14
C VAL A 50 8.82 4.20 3.01
N GLU A 51 9.27 5.41 3.31
CA GLU A 51 9.49 6.44 2.27
C GLU A 51 10.60 6.03 1.32
N SER A 52 11.72 5.50 1.84
CA SER A 52 12.80 4.95 1.01
C SER A 52 12.30 3.80 0.12
N ASP A 53 11.51 2.88 0.67
CA ASP A 53 10.90 1.78 -0.09
C ASP A 53 9.98 2.34 -1.21
N LEU A 54 9.11 3.31 -0.90
CA LEU A 54 8.21 3.94 -1.87
C LEU A 54 8.95 4.64 -3.01
N HIS A 55 10.04 5.33 -2.71
CA HIS A 55 10.88 5.98 -3.72
C HIS A 55 11.50 4.95 -4.67
N ALA A 56 12.06 3.86 -4.13
CA ALA A 56 12.62 2.77 -4.94
C ALA A 56 11.54 2.09 -5.80
N ILE A 57 10.36 1.82 -5.23
CA ILE A 57 9.22 1.25 -5.97
C ILE A 57 8.82 2.19 -7.10
N ARG A 58 8.70 3.49 -6.85
CA ARG A 58 8.34 4.48 -7.87
C ARG A 58 9.33 4.51 -9.04
N GLU A 59 10.63 4.38 -8.77
CA GLU A 59 11.65 4.35 -9.82
C GLU A 59 11.48 3.16 -10.76
N VAL A 60 11.20 1.98 -10.21
CA VAL A 60 10.97 0.75 -10.98
C VAL A 60 9.62 0.77 -11.69
N LEU A 61 8.57 1.27 -11.02
CA LEU A 61 7.20 1.33 -11.54
C LEU A 61 7.08 2.29 -12.73
N GLY A 62 7.91 3.33 -12.77
CA GLY A 62 7.94 4.34 -13.82
C GLY A 62 6.60 5.09 -13.93
N THR A 63 6.21 5.42 -15.16
CA THR A 63 4.97 6.17 -15.45
C THR A 63 3.78 5.30 -15.80
N THR A 64 3.97 3.99 -15.99
CA THR A 64 2.94 3.08 -16.52
C THR A 64 2.26 2.24 -15.46
N GLY A 65 2.95 1.95 -14.35
CA GLY A 65 2.36 1.22 -13.23
C GLY A 65 1.63 2.12 -12.24
N ARG A 66 0.86 1.48 -11.36
CA ARG A 66 0.12 2.14 -10.28
C ARG A 66 0.27 1.37 -8.98
N GLY A 67 0.22 2.07 -7.86
CA GLY A 67 0.29 1.46 -6.54
C GLY A 67 -0.44 2.27 -5.50
N VAL A 68 -0.90 1.56 -4.46
CA VAL A 68 -1.43 2.15 -3.23
C VAL A 68 -0.70 1.52 -2.06
N VAL A 69 -0.20 2.34 -1.15
CA VAL A 69 0.45 1.88 0.07
C VAL A 69 -0.11 2.63 1.27
N ASP A 70 -0.68 1.88 2.20
CA ASP A 70 -1.22 2.39 3.45
C ASP A 70 -0.23 2.17 4.58
N VAL A 71 0.17 3.26 5.23
CA VAL A 71 1.01 3.24 6.43
C VAL A 71 0.16 3.62 7.62
N ILE A 72 0.09 2.75 8.62
CA ILE A 72 -0.70 2.93 9.84
C ILE A 72 0.26 2.97 11.03
N ASP A 73 0.32 4.13 11.67
CA ASP A 73 1.00 4.35 12.94
C ASP A 73 -0.04 4.33 14.06
N HIS A 74 -0.01 3.26 14.87
CA HIS A 74 -0.92 3.11 16.01
C HIS A 74 -0.49 3.96 17.22
N ALA A 75 0.78 4.34 17.31
CA ALA A 75 1.27 5.19 18.40
C ALA A 75 0.78 6.63 18.20
N GLU A 76 0.79 7.12 16.95
CA GLU A 76 0.26 8.43 16.57
C GLU A 76 -1.22 8.44 16.20
N TRP A 77 -1.87 7.26 16.16
CA TRP A 77 -3.25 7.07 15.71
C TRP A 77 -3.52 7.70 14.34
N ARG A 78 -2.62 7.46 13.39
CA ARG A 78 -2.63 8.09 12.07
C ARG A 78 -2.41 7.07 10.97
N MET A 79 -3.14 7.25 9.87
CA MET A 79 -2.89 6.54 8.63
C MET A 79 -2.47 7.53 7.56
N THR A 80 -1.53 7.13 6.70
CA THR A 80 -1.18 7.86 5.48
C THR A 80 -1.31 6.90 4.31
N ARG A 81 -2.12 7.25 3.33
CA ARG A 81 -2.22 6.53 2.06
C ARG A 81 -1.35 7.19 1.01
N TYR A 82 -0.39 6.44 0.49
CA TYR A 82 0.46 6.83 -0.62
C TYR A 82 -0.10 6.25 -1.92
N PHE A 83 -0.24 7.11 -2.92
CA PHE A 83 -0.56 6.71 -4.28
C PHE A 83 0.70 6.85 -5.12
N LEU A 84 1.10 5.76 -5.79
CA LEU A 84 2.16 5.75 -6.78
C LEU A 84 1.49 5.73 -8.15
N GLU A 85 1.52 6.84 -8.87
CA GLU A 85 0.89 6.95 -10.18
C GLU A 85 1.60 7.97 -11.06
N ASN A 86 1.73 7.70 -12.36
CA ASN A 86 2.35 8.60 -13.34
C ASN A 86 3.77 9.05 -12.95
N GLY A 87 4.53 8.17 -12.28
CA GLY A 87 5.87 8.50 -11.78
C GLY A 87 5.87 9.54 -10.67
N ALA A 88 4.79 9.71 -9.91
CA ALA A 88 4.73 10.55 -8.73
C ALA A 88 4.27 9.74 -7.50
N ILE A 89 4.63 10.24 -6.32
CA ILE A 89 4.11 9.76 -5.04
C ILE A 89 3.22 10.86 -4.48
N ARG A 90 1.96 10.56 -4.21
CA ARG A 90 1.01 11.46 -3.57
C ARG A 90 0.58 10.89 -2.23
N ALA A 91 0.83 11.61 -1.15
CA ALA A 91 0.44 11.23 0.20
C ALA A 91 -0.90 11.87 0.59
N VAL A 92 -1.79 11.10 1.22
CA VAL A 92 -3.04 11.57 1.78
C VAL A 92 -3.12 11.12 3.23
N PRO A 93 -3.07 12.04 4.21
CA PRO A 93 -3.31 11.69 5.61
C PRO A 93 -4.79 11.32 5.80
N ILE A 94 -5.03 10.27 6.56
CA ILE A 94 -6.35 9.74 6.90
C ILE A 94 -6.42 9.64 8.42
N HIS A 95 -7.37 10.34 9.01
CA HIS A 95 -7.69 10.16 10.44
C HIS A 95 -8.37 8.80 10.63
N LEU A 96 -7.79 7.93 11.46
CA LEU A 96 -8.29 6.56 11.66
C LEU A 96 -9.73 6.52 12.17
N ASP A 97 -10.14 7.53 12.95
CA ASP A 97 -11.51 7.70 13.41
C ASP A 97 -12.52 7.82 12.25
N HIS A 98 -12.09 8.33 11.09
CA HIS A 98 -12.91 8.49 9.88
C HIS A 98 -12.74 7.34 8.87
N ALA A 99 -11.66 6.56 8.99
CA ALA A 99 -11.37 5.43 8.10
C ALA A 99 -12.32 4.24 8.36
N LEU A 100 -12.68 4.02 9.63
CA LEU A 100 -13.63 2.98 10.03
C LEU A 100 -15.06 3.26 9.50
N ASP A 101 -15.46 4.53 9.39
CA ASP A 101 -16.79 4.92 8.87
C ASP A 101 -16.97 4.71 7.36
N THR A 102 -15.87 4.72 6.59
CA THR A 102 -15.94 4.58 5.13
C THR A 102 -15.99 3.11 4.72
N ALA A 103 -15.27 2.22 5.42
CA ALA A 103 -15.30 0.79 5.17
C ALA A 103 -16.70 0.18 5.41
N TYR A 104 -17.41 0.62 6.44
CA TYR A 104 -18.78 0.18 6.70
C TYR A 104 -19.78 0.66 5.64
N ARG A 105 -19.57 1.80 4.98
CA ARG A 105 -20.52 2.33 3.99
C ARG A 105 -20.45 1.62 2.64
N SER A 106 -19.29 1.09 2.26
CA SER A 106 -19.12 0.31 1.02
C SER A 106 -19.66 -1.12 1.09
N GLU A 107 -19.93 -1.67 2.28
CA GLU A 107 -20.49 -3.02 2.44
C GLU A 107 -22.03 -3.06 2.50
N ILE A 108 -22.70 -1.93 2.68
CA ILE A 108 -24.18 -1.84 2.75
C ILE A 108 -24.81 -1.14 1.55
N GLY A 109 -24.00 -0.70 0.59
CA GLY A 109 -24.44 -0.07 -0.66
C GLY A 109 -24.54 -1.06 -1.82
N VAL A 110 -25.10 -2.25 -1.61
CA VAL A 110 -25.61 -3.07 -2.72
C VAL A 110 -27.08 -2.72 -2.85
N ASP A 111 -27.39 -1.86 -3.81
CA ASP A 111 -28.73 -1.63 -4.33
C ASP A 111 -29.42 -2.98 -4.58
N HIS A 112 -30.44 -3.28 -3.78
CA HIS A 112 -31.50 -4.17 -4.21
C HIS A 112 -32.69 -3.31 -4.64
N ALA A 113 -32.79 -3.17 -5.97
CA ALA A 113 -33.99 -2.92 -6.80
C ALA A 113 -34.83 -1.67 -6.54
#